data_AF-K1RE43-F1
#
_entry.id   AF-K1RE43-F1
#
_cell.length_a   1.000
_cell.length_b   1.000
_cell.length_c   1.000
_cell.angle_alpha   90.00
_cell.angle_beta   90.00
_cell.angle_gamma   90.00
#
_symmetry.space_group_name_H-M   'P 1'
#
loop_
_entity.id
_entity.type
_entity.pdbx_description
1 polymer ?
#
loop_
_entity_poly.entity_id
_entity_poly.type
_entity_poly.pdbx_seq_one_letter_code
_entity_poly.pdbx_strand_id
1 'polypeptide(L)'
;MVDAGCTACVMEVSSQSLKLNRVYGSDFNIGVFTNFSEDHISPKEHPDMEDYFNSKVELFKMCKYGYINVDDINTIRVPKLVPNCMIQTYGIDNENNLLAKDITITNSYVDFKVKLNGKK
;
A
#
# COMPACT_ATOMS: atom_id res chain seq x y z
N MET A 1 23.04 4.50 -5.94
CA MET A 1 22.02 3.80 -6.73
C MET A 1 21.99 4.29 -8.17
N VAL A 2 21.79 5.60 -8.40
CA VAL A 2 21.84 6.18 -9.76
C VAL A 2 23.18 5.91 -10.45
N ASP A 3 24.30 6.19 -9.77
CA ASP A 3 25.65 5.93 -10.32
C ASP A 3 25.93 4.44 -10.60
N ALA A 4 25.18 3.54 -9.97
CA ALA A 4 25.25 2.10 -10.21
C ALA A 4 24.33 1.63 -11.36
N GLY A 5 23.65 2.55 -12.05
CA GLY A 5 22.75 2.25 -13.16
C GLY A 5 21.42 1.62 -12.75
N CYS A 6 21.02 1.70 -11.47
CA CYS A 6 19.74 1.15 -11.02
C CYS A 6 18.57 1.92 -11.64
N THR A 7 17.64 1.21 -12.27
CA THR A 7 16.44 1.79 -12.92
C THR A 7 15.21 1.80 -12.01
N ALA A 8 15.26 1.07 -10.90
CA ALA A 8 14.19 1.02 -9.91
C ALA A 8 14.76 0.90 -8.49
N CYS A 9 13.98 1.37 -7.52
CA CYS A 9 14.22 1.21 -6.10
C CYS A 9 12.91 0.79 -5.43
N VAL A 10 12.96 -0.26 -4.60
CA VAL A 10 11.86 -0.64 -3.72
C VAL A 10 12.25 -0.22 -2.32
N MET A 11 11.34 0.46 -1.63
CA MET A 11 11.61 1.06 -0.33
C MET A 11 10.44 0.81 0.61
N GLU A 12 10.75 0.41 1.84
CA GLU A 12 9.80 0.43 2.95
C GLU A 12 9.66 1.86 3.47
N VAL A 13 8.42 2.33 3.59
CA VAL A 13 8.10 3.68 4.05
C VAL A 13 7.25 3.57 5.31
N SER A 14 7.87 3.81 6.47
CA SER A 14 7.16 3.76 7.76
C SER A 14 6.25 4.97 7.94
N SER A 15 5.20 4.84 8.77
CA SER A 15 4.31 5.94 9.11
C SER A 15 5.05 7.13 9.73
N GLN A 16 6.07 6.85 10.57
CA GLN A 16 6.93 7.88 11.12
C GLN A 16 7.74 8.62 10.06
N SER A 17 8.21 7.93 9.02
CA SER A 17 8.96 8.56 7.94
C SER A 17 8.12 9.58 7.18
N LEU A 18 6.82 9.29 7.01
CA LEU A 18 5.83 10.20 6.42
C LEU A 18 5.51 11.35 7.39
N LYS A 19 5.19 11.04 8.65
CA LYS A 19 4.86 12.03 9.68
C LYS A 19 6.00 13.02 9.95
N LEU A 20 7.25 12.56 9.89
CA LEU A 20 8.44 13.38 10.12
C LEU A 20 9.07 13.91 8.83
N ASN A 21 8.40 13.79 7.69
CA ASN A 21 8.87 14.28 6.39
C ASN A 21 10.25 13.74 5.95
N ARG A 22 10.64 12.54 6.40
CA ARG A 22 11.95 11.94 6.06
C ARG A 22 12.06 11.57 4.59
N VAL A 23 10.93 11.30 3.94
CA VAL A 23 10.83 10.96 2.51
C VAL A 23 10.29 12.14 1.68
N TYR A 24 10.23 13.34 2.25
CA TYR A 24 9.77 14.53 1.54
C TYR A 24 10.66 14.81 0.32
N GLY A 25 10.04 15.11 -0.82
CA GLY A 25 10.73 15.34 -2.09
C GLY A 25 11.03 14.06 -2.90
N SER A 26 10.76 12.87 -2.34
CA SER A 26 10.74 11.64 -3.12
C SER A 26 9.51 11.59 -4.03
N ASP A 27 9.73 11.43 -5.33
CA ASP A 27 8.67 11.25 -6.33
C ASP A 27 8.38 9.76 -6.50
N PHE A 28 7.40 9.25 -5.76
CA PHE A 28 7.07 7.83 -5.79
C PHE A 28 6.22 7.52 -7.03
N ASN A 29 6.69 6.65 -7.91
CA ASN A 29 5.85 6.19 -9.02
C ASN A 29 4.69 5.29 -8.52
N ILE A 30 4.98 4.41 -7.55
CA ILE A 30 4.05 3.40 -7.03
C ILE A 30 4.05 3.43 -5.50
N GLY A 31 2.86 3.44 -4.89
CA GLY A 31 2.65 3.20 -3.45
C GLY A 31 1.82 1.93 -3.23
N VAL A 32 2.13 1.16 -2.18
CA VAL A 32 1.44 -0.10 -1.86
C VAL A 32 1.01 -0.11 -0.39
N PHE A 33 -0.27 -0.40 -0.11
CA PHE A 33 -0.82 -0.53 1.24
C PHE A 33 -1.18 -2.01 1.49
N THR A 34 -0.45 -2.64 2.41
CA THR A 34 -0.56 -4.07 2.70
C THR A 34 -1.69 -4.43 3.64
N ASN A 35 -1.72 -3.84 4.84
CA ASN A 35 -2.72 -4.02 5.87
C ASN A 35 -2.57 -2.93 6.93
N PHE A 36 -3.56 -2.81 7.81
CA PHE A 36 -3.61 -1.83 8.88
C PHE A 36 -4.22 -2.43 10.14
N SER A 37 -3.37 -2.66 11.14
CA SER A 37 -3.74 -3.06 12.50
C SER A 37 -3.12 -2.11 13.52
N GLU A 38 -3.54 -2.19 14.78
CA GLU A 38 -2.94 -1.40 15.86
C GLU A 38 -1.45 -1.70 16.00
N ASP A 39 -0.65 -0.66 15.84
CA ASP A 39 0.79 -0.64 16.00
C ASP A 39 1.22 0.83 16.15
N HIS A 40 2.39 1.10 16.72
CA HIS A 40 2.98 2.44 16.81
C HIS A 40 2.10 3.51 17.50
N ILE A 41 1.13 3.10 18.33
CA ILE A 41 0.28 4.01 19.11
C ILE A 41 0.99 4.39 20.40
N SER A 42 1.45 5.62 20.47
CA SER A 42 2.04 6.20 21.67
C SER A 42 2.06 7.72 21.61
N PRO A 43 2.17 8.41 22.76
CA PRO A 43 2.33 9.87 22.78
C PRO A 43 3.55 10.40 22.02
N LYS A 44 4.54 9.55 21.74
CA LYS A 44 5.77 9.91 21.03
C LYS A 44 5.73 9.60 19.53
N GLU A 45 4.75 8.83 19.09
CA GLU A 45 4.62 8.37 17.70
C GLU A 45 3.27 8.81 17.15
N HIS A 46 2.24 7.96 17.22
CA HIS A 46 0.88 8.27 16.84
C HIS A 46 -0.02 8.33 18.07
N PRO A 47 -0.70 9.48 18.35
CA PRO A 47 -1.56 9.60 19.51
C PRO A 47 -2.79 8.68 19.45
N ASP A 48 -3.23 8.32 18.24
CA ASP A 48 -4.35 7.43 18.00
C ASP A 48 -4.24 6.74 16.63
N MET A 49 -5.15 5.80 16.38
CA MET A 49 -5.23 5.02 15.14
C MET A 49 -5.54 5.88 13.90
N GLU A 50 -6.23 7.01 14.06
CA GLU A 50 -6.62 7.86 12.94
C GLU A 50 -5.42 8.69 12.46
N ASP A 51 -4.59 9.21 13.37
CA ASP A 51 -3.31 9.84 13.05
C ASP A 51 -2.34 8.83 12.41
N TYR A 52 -2.29 7.59 12.91
CA TYR A 52 -1.49 6.53 12.32
C TYR A 52 -1.93 6.19 10.89
N PHE A 53 -3.23 6.04 10.68
CA PHE A 53 -3.81 5.77 9.36
C PHE A 53 -3.53 6.91 8.38
N ASN A 54 -3.86 8.14 8.77
CA ASN A 54 -3.68 9.32 7.93
C ASN A 54 -2.20 9.54 7.59
N SER A 55 -1.28 9.24 8.52
CA SER A 55 0.16 9.28 8.25
C SER A 55 0.58 8.31 7.14
N LYS A 56 0.01 7.09 7.09
CA LYS A 56 0.29 6.15 5.98
C LYS A 56 -0.35 6.59 4.66
N VAL A 57 -1.52 7.24 4.72
CA VAL A 57 -2.22 7.76 3.53
C VAL A 57 -1.40 8.83 2.82
N GLU A 58 -0.53 9.57 3.51
CA GLU A 58 0.37 10.55 2.88
C GLU A 58 1.23 9.96 1.75
N LEU A 59 1.63 8.69 1.84
CA LEU A 59 2.34 8.02 0.75
C LEU A 59 1.57 8.09 -0.58
N PHE A 60 0.24 7.96 -0.52
CA PHE A 60 -0.64 7.97 -1.68
C PHE A 60 -0.93 9.37 -2.21
N LYS A 61 -0.62 10.42 -1.44
CA LYS A 61 -0.58 11.80 -1.95
C LYS A 61 0.72 12.08 -2.70
N MET A 62 1.76 11.31 -2.42
CA MET A 62 3.10 11.43 -3.01
C MET A 62 3.35 10.44 -4.15
N CYS A 63 2.34 9.65 -4.56
CA CYS A 63 2.49 8.67 -5.62
C CYS A 63 1.44 8.75 -6.73
N LYS A 64 1.84 8.33 -7.93
CA LYS A 64 0.98 8.33 -9.12
C LYS A 64 0.02 7.13 -9.14
N TYR A 65 0.54 5.94 -8.90
CA TYR A 65 -0.23 4.69 -8.88
C TYR A 65 -0.25 4.10 -7.47
N GLY A 66 -1.45 3.82 -6.96
CA GLY A 66 -1.62 3.22 -5.64
C GLY A 66 -2.17 1.80 -5.75
N TYR A 67 -1.63 0.87 -4.97
CA TYR A 67 -2.16 -0.48 -4.83
C TYR A 67 -2.59 -0.70 -3.40
N ILE A 68 -3.85 -1.06 -3.18
CA ILE A 68 -4.39 -1.28 -1.84
C ILE A 68 -4.94 -2.70 -1.69
N ASN A 69 -4.70 -3.31 -0.53
CA ASN A 69 -5.30 -4.58 -0.16
C ASN A 69 -6.74 -4.38 0.33
N VAL A 70 -7.73 -4.81 -0.45
CA VAL A 70 -9.14 -4.66 -0.07
C VAL A 70 -9.64 -5.69 0.93
N ASP A 71 -8.83 -6.69 1.27
CA ASP A 71 -9.14 -7.61 2.37
C ASP A 71 -8.99 -6.93 3.74
N ASP A 72 -8.35 -5.76 3.77
CA ASP A 72 -8.35 -4.88 4.93
C ASP A 72 -9.40 -3.77 4.79
N ILE A 73 -10.37 -3.75 5.70
CA ILE A 73 -11.50 -2.80 5.65
C ILE A 73 -11.06 -1.33 5.73
N ASN A 74 -9.91 -1.03 6.35
CA ASN A 74 -9.44 0.35 6.50
C ASN A 74 -8.99 0.95 5.17
N THR A 75 -8.42 0.13 4.28
CA THR A 75 -7.87 0.60 3.01
C THR A 75 -8.96 1.07 2.04
N ILE A 76 -10.21 0.63 2.22
CA ILE A 76 -11.38 1.06 1.44
C ILE A 76 -11.60 2.58 1.55
N ARG A 77 -11.10 3.22 2.61
CA ARG A 77 -11.16 4.67 2.78
C ARG A 77 -10.16 5.42 1.88
N VAL A 78 -9.05 4.80 1.49
CA VAL A 78 -7.93 5.44 0.79
C VAL A 78 -8.35 6.12 -0.52
N PRO A 79 -9.11 5.48 -1.44
CA PRO A 79 -9.50 6.13 -2.70
C PRO A 79 -10.29 7.43 -2.52
N LYS A 80 -11.06 7.55 -1.44
CA LYS A 80 -11.81 8.78 -1.12
C LYS A 80 -10.91 9.90 -0.60
N LEU A 81 -9.81 9.56 0.07
CA LEU A 81 -8.88 10.50 0.68
C LEU A 81 -7.83 11.02 -0.31
N VAL A 82 -7.54 10.24 -1.36
CA VAL A 82 -6.53 10.56 -2.38
C VAL A 82 -7.08 10.45 -3.81
N PRO A 83 -8.03 11.31 -4.21
CA PRO A 83 -8.71 11.20 -5.51
C PRO A 83 -7.79 11.38 -6.72
N ASN A 84 -6.60 11.96 -6.54
CA ASN A 84 -5.61 12.17 -7.59
C ASN A 84 -4.68 10.96 -7.81
N CYS A 85 -4.72 9.97 -6.91
CA CYS A 85 -3.92 8.75 -7.05
C CYS A 85 -4.71 7.70 -7.86
N MET A 86 -4.06 7.09 -8.85
CA MET A 86 -4.67 6.03 -9.65
C MET A 86 -4.67 4.72 -8.86
N ILE A 87 -5.76 4.45 -8.12
CA ILE A 87 -5.85 3.28 -7.26
C ILE A 87 -6.24 2.02 -8.05
N GLN A 88 -5.49 0.95 -7.81
CA GLN A 88 -5.81 -0.43 -8.14
C GLN A 88 -5.98 -1.23 -6.85
N THR A 89 -6.88 -2.21 -6.86
CA THR A 89 -7.15 -3.04 -5.69
C THR A 89 -6.61 -4.46 -5.89
N TYR A 90 -6.07 -5.04 -4.84
CA TYR A 90 -5.67 -6.46 -4.81
C TYR A 90 -6.22 -7.13 -3.55
N GLY A 91 -6.28 -8.46 -3.58
CA GLY A 91 -6.80 -9.26 -2.47
C GLY A 91 -7.13 -10.69 -2.89
N ILE A 92 -7.67 -11.45 -1.95
CA ILE A 92 -8.02 -12.86 -2.03
C ILE A 92 -9.52 -13.04 -1.83
N ASP A 93 -10.09 -12.39 -0.81
CA ASP A 93 -11.45 -12.68 -0.35
C ASP A 93 -12.50 -11.79 -1.03
N ASN A 94 -12.14 -10.53 -1.30
CA ASN A 94 -13.06 -9.55 -1.85
C ASN A 94 -12.88 -9.35 -3.36
N GLU A 95 -13.93 -8.96 -4.08
CA GLU A 95 -13.81 -8.59 -5.49
C GLU A 95 -12.88 -7.38 -5.67
N ASN A 96 -11.90 -7.52 -6.56
CA ASN A 96 -10.88 -6.51 -6.78
C ASN A 96 -10.27 -6.60 -8.19
N ASN A 97 -9.35 -5.68 -8.51
CA ASN A 97 -8.69 -5.62 -9.81
C ASN A 97 -7.66 -6.75 -10.00
N LEU A 98 -6.92 -7.13 -8.94
CA LEU A 98 -5.85 -8.13 -8.95
C LEU A 98 -6.15 -9.23 -7.91
N LEU A 99 -6.95 -10.23 -8.32
CA LEU A 99 -7.55 -11.21 -7.41
C LEU A 99 -6.83 -12.56 -7.49
N ALA A 100 -6.34 -13.07 -6.37
CA ALA A 100 -5.83 -14.43 -6.28
C ALA A 100 -6.99 -15.45 -6.19
N LYS A 101 -6.93 -16.53 -6.98
CA LYS A 101 -7.92 -17.62 -7.02
C LYS A 101 -7.25 -18.97 -7.12
N ASP A 102 -8.03 -20.04 -6.91
CA ASP A 102 -7.58 -21.43 -7.01
C ASP A 102 -6.33 -21.70 -6.14
N ILE A 103 -6.33 -21.17 -4.91
CA ILE A 103 -5.18 -21.20 -4.01
C ILE A 103 -4.98 -22.63 -3.48
N THR A 104 -3.81 -23.19 -3.74
CA THR A 104 -3.34 -24.46 -3.20
C THR A 104 -2.14 -24.21 -2.30
N ILE A 105 -2.29 -24.52 -1.02
CA ILE A 105 -1.23 -24.35 -0.03
C ILE A 105 -0.60 -25.72 0.25
N THR A 106 0.72 -25.79 0.18
CA THR A 106 1.50 -26.97 0.59
C THR A 106 2.45 -26.60 1.73
N ASN A 107 3.22 -27.57 2.21
CA ASN A 107 4.26 -27.33 3.21
C ASN A 107 5.54 -26.66 2.65
N SER A 108 5.62 -26.40 1.34
CA SER A 108 6.83 -25.85 0.70
C SER A 108 6.57 -24.73 -0.30
N TYR A 109 5.34 -24.61 -0.78
CA TYR A 109 4.95 -23.55 -1.71
C TYR A 109 3.46 -23.25 -1.64
N VAL A 110 3.09 -22.12 -2.22
CA VAL A 110 1.71 -21.74 -2.52
C VAL A 110 1.59 -21.59 -4.02
N ASP A 111 0.58 -22.21 -4.61
CA ASP A 111 0.21 -22.04 -6.02
C ASP A 111 -1.16 -21.38 -6.10
N PHE A 112 -1.33 -20.46 -7.03
CA PHE A 112 -2.59 -19.75 -7.24
C PHE A 112 -2.62 -19.11 -8.63
N LYS A 113 -3.83 -18.83 -9.11
CA LYS A 113 -4.04 -18.06 -10.34
C LYS A 113 -4.34 -16.61 -10.01
N VAL A 114 -3.81 -15.69 -10.80
CA VAL A 114 -4.14 -14.27 -10.72
C VAL A 114 -5.20 -13.94 -11.77
N LYS A 115 -6.35 -13.44 -11.32
CA LYS A 115 -7.38 -12.87 -12.18
C LYS A 115 -7.19 -11.35 -12.23
N LEU A 116 -6.82 -10.85 -13.42
CA LEU A 116 -6.71 -9.41 -13.68
C LEU A 116 -8.03 -8.90 -14.28
N ASN A 117 -8.77 -8.11 -13.51
CA ASN A 117 -9.95 -7.41 -13.97
C ASN A 117 -9.55 -6.01 -14.46
N GLY A 118 -9.15 -5.95 -15.73
CA GLY A 118 -8.96 -4.69 -16.46
C GLY A 118 -9.52 -4.81 -17.87
N LYS A 119 -10.51 -3.99 -18.21
CA LYS A 119 -10.76 -3.62 -19.61
C LYS A 119 -9.45 -3.03 -20.17
N LYS A 120 -9.06 -3.46 -21.37
CA LYS A 120 -8.14 -2.71 -22.22
C LYS A 120 -8.64 -1.30 -22.44
#